data_AF-A0A350XH01-F1
#
_entry.id   AF-A0A350XH01-F1
#
_cell.length_a   1.000
_cell.length_b   1.000
_cell.length_c   1.000
_cell.angle_alpha   90.00
_cell.angle_beta   90.00
_cell.angle_gamma   90.00
#
_symmetry.space_group_name_H-M   'P 1'
#
loop_
_entity.id
_entity.type
_entity.pdbx_description
1 polymer ?
#
loop_
_entity_poly.entity_id
_entity_poly.type
_entity_poly.pdbx_seq_one_letter_code
_entity_poly.pdbx_strand_id
1 'polypeptide(L)'
;FLTWQRILDWAQEHYRCRTFSKDEKIPARPGLLYLVQRGAVRMVGVAQVSATSRTARATNTTAEEAFLGFVGAGQPFEIVAQSPFTLHSYAHVDQTSVVWMYWHDLDNWPHFRREVLDAFRYQHQRKLLWLSTLGQRRTIDRLLGFLTLLIEEYGEPADQGYCLPWTLTHAQIGSAIGSTRVTVTRLMGKLRQRGLIHTQDDNLICLPGDITLRR
;
A
#
# COMPACT_ATOMS: atom_id res chain seq x y z
N PHE A 1 18.13 -17.06 4.53
CA PHE A 1 17.86 -18.04 3.46
C PHE A 1 17.35 -19.38 3.98
N LEU A 2 18.03 -20.07 4.90
CA LEU A 2 17.60 -21.39 5.42
C LEU A 2 16.23 -21.37 6.13
N THR A 3 15.93 -20.33 6.92
CA THR A 3 14.66 -20.24 7.66
C THR A 3 13.46 -20.07 6.73
N TRP A 4 13.61 -19.27 5.67
CA TRP A 4 12.55 -19.07 4.67
C TRP A 4 12.21 -20.37 3.95
N GLN A 5 13.23 -21.14 3.56
CA GLN A 5 13.01 -22.44 2.94
C GLN A 5 12.22 -23.39 3.86
N ARG A 6 12.61 -23.48 5.14
CA ARG A 6 11.88 -24.30 6.13
C ARG A 6 10.41 -23.90 6.30
N ILE A 7 10.12 -22.60 6.24
CA ILE A 7 8.74 -22.10 6.31
C ILE A 7 7.95 -22.47 5.06
N LEU A 8 8.57 -22.37 3.89
CA LEU A 8 7.95 -22.79 2.63
C LEU A 8 7.69 -24.30 2.62
N ASP A 9 8.64 -25.10 3.05
CA ASP A 9 8.52 -26.57 3.15
C ASP A 9 7.38 -26.92 4.12
N TRP A 10 7.36 -26.33 5.32
CA TRP A 10 6.26 -26.50 6.28
C TRP A 10 4.91 -26.07 5.71
N ALA A 11 4.85 -24.93 5.02
CA ALA A 11 3.62 -24.43 4.43
C ALA A 11 3.09 -25.35 3.33
N GLN A 12 3.99 -25.95 2.53
CA GLN A 12 3.61 -26.94 1.52
C GLN A 12 3.06 -28.21 2.17
N GLU A 13 3.75 -28.75 3.17
CA GLU A 13 3.31 -29.94 3.93
C GLU A 13 1.93 -29.75 4.58
N HIS A 14 1.62 -28.53 5.01
CA HIS A 14 0.36 -28.20 5.69
C HIS A 14 -0.71 -27.62 4.76
N TYR A 15 -0.48 -27.60 3.43
CA TYR A 15 -1.39 -27.01 2.43
C TYR A 15 -1.74 -25.53 2.72
N ARG A 16 -0.76 -24.77 3.21
CA ARG A 16 -0.89 -23.37 3.59
C ARG A 16 -0.13 -22.39 2.68
N CYS A 17 0.05 -22.79 1.42
CA CYS A 17 0.60 -21.94 0.37
C CYS A 17 -0.30 -22.00 -0.85
N ARG A 18 -0.50 -20.86 -1.52
CA ARG A 18 -1.23 -20.77 -2.79
C ARG A 18 -0.69 -19.66 -3.66
N THR A 19 -0.71 -19.90 -4.97
CA THR A 19 -0.42 -18.90 -6.00
C THR A 19 -1.71 -18.38 -6.60
N PHE A 20 -1.76 -17.08 -6.86
CA PHE A 20 -2.91 -16.34 -7.35
C PHE A 20 -2.56 -15.61 -8.65
N SER A 21 -3.53 -15.54 -9.56
CA SER A 21 -3.44 -14.73 -10.79
C SER A 21 -3.72 -13.26 -10.48
N LYS A 22 -3.34 -12.37 -11.40
CA LYS A 22 -3.58 -10.93 -11.24
C LYS A 22 -5.06 -10.63 -10.95
N ASP A 23 -5.29 -9.73 -10.00
CA ASP A 23 -6.59 -9.28 -9.49
C ASP A 23 -7.45 -10.37 -8.81
N GLU A 24 -6.93 -11.60 -8.66
CA GLU A 24 -7.60 -12.65 -7.89
C GLU A 24 -7.64 -12.28 -6.39
N LYS A 25 -8.80 -12.48 -5.75
CA LYS A 25 -8.96 -12.22 -4.32
C LYS A 25 -8.23 -13.27 -3.50
N ILE A 26 -7.37 -12.81 -2.59
CA ILE A 26 -6.69 -13.67 -1.62
C ILE A 26 -7.63 -13.83 -0.42
N PRO A 27 -8.11 -15.05 -0.11
CA PRO A 27 -9.04 -15.28 0.99
C PRO A 27 -8.30 -15.14 2.32
N ALA A 28 -8.46 -13.98 2.96
CA ALA A 28 -7.88 -13.69 4.24
C ALA A 28 -8.89 -13.82 5.39
N ARG A 29 -8.44 -14.31 6.55
CA ARG A 29 -9.25 -14.41 7.77
C ARG A 29 -8.56 -13.70 8.94
N PRO A 30 -9.32 -13.06 9.84
CA PRO A 30 -8.77 -12.52 11.07
C PRO A 30 -8.04 -13.59 11.90
N GLY A 31 -6.94 -13.21 12.52
CA GLY A 31 -6.12 -14.08 13.38
C GLY A 31 -5.07 -14.93 12.65
N LEU A 32 -5.05 -14.91 11.31
CA LEU A 32 -3.98 -15.51 10.52
C LEU A 32 -2.96 -14.45 10.07
N LEU A 33 -1.71 -14.86 10.08
CA LEU A 33 -0.60 -14.18 9.44
C LEU A 33 -0.49 -14.65 8.00
N TYR A 34 -0.34 -13.71 7.07
CA TYR A 34 -0.02 -13.98 5.68
C TYR A 34 1.36 -13.42 5.34
N LEU A 35 2.10 -14.15 4.51
CA LEU A 35 3.44 -13.81 4.05
C LEU A 35 3.48 -13.86 2.54
N VAL A 36 3.89 -12.78 1.89
CA VAL A 36 4.05 -12.76 0.43
C VAL A 36 5.38 -13.41 0.09
N GLN A 37 5.36 -14.58 -0.54
CA GLN A 37 6.57 -15.25 -1.01
C GLN A 37 7.08 -14.62 -2.30
N ARG A 38 6.17 -14.34 -3.22
CA ARG A 38 6.49 -13.80 -4.54
C ARG A 38 5.35 -12.91 -5.01
N GLY A 39 5.68 -11.90 -5.80
CA GLY A 39 4.71 -10.95 -6.35
C GLY A 39 4.37 -9.86 -5.35
N ALA A 40 3.14 -9.36 -5.44
CA ALA A 40 2.66 -8.27 -4.61
C ALA A 40 1.17 -8.39 -4.35
N VAL A 41 0.73 -8.01 -3.16
CA VAL A 41 -0.66 -7.99 -2.73
C VAL A 41 -1.14 -6.55 -2.63
N ARG A 42 -2.25 -6.24 -3.27
CA ARG A 42 -2.96 -4.97 -3.17
C ARG A 42 -3.98 -5.03 -2.03
N MET A 43 -3.87 -4.09 -1.09
CA MET A 43 -4.80 -3.94 0.02
C MET A 43 -5.85 -2.89 -0.30
N VAL A 44 -7.11 -3.21 -0.01
CA VAL A 44 -8.26 -2.35 -0.29
C VAL A 44 -9.17 -2.32 0.93
N GLY A 45 -9.63 -1.13 1.30
CA GLY A 45 -10.60 -0.90 2.36
C GLY A 45 -11.94 -0.49 1.78
N VAL A 46 -13.01 -1.01 2.35
CA VAL A 46 -14.38 -0.58 2.08
C VAL A 46 -14.96 -0.06 3.38
N ALA A 47 -15.42 1.19 3.37
CA ALA A 47 -16.11 1.81 4.49
C ALA A 47 -17.61 1.87 4.20
N GLN A 48 -18.43 1.18 5.00
CA GLN A 48 -19.89 1.29 4.92
C GLN A 48 -20.39 2.48 5.76
N VAL A 49 -19.83 3.67 5.51
CA VAL A 49 -20.16 4.90 6.23
C VAL A 49 -20.74 5.90 5.24
N SER A 50 -22.06 6.04 5.22
CA SER A 50 -22.76 7.02 4.39
C SER A 50 -23.23 8.19 5.25
N ALA A 51 -22.64 9.36 5.07
CA ALA A 51 -23.10 10.60 5.71
C ALA A 51 -24.36 11.19 5.03
N THR A 52 -24.75 10.67 3.87
CA THR A 52 -25.79 11.25 3.00
C THR A 52 -27.05 10.40 2.87
N SER A 53 -27.12 9.20 3.47
CA SER A 53 -28.31 8.33 3.39
C SER A 53 -29.06 8.22 4.72
N ARG A 54 -29.93 9.20 5.00
CA ARG A 54 -31.08 8.97 5.90
C ARG A 54 -32.38 8.64 5.16
N THR A 55 -32.44 8.83 3.84
CA THR A 55 -33.70 8.66 3.06
C THR A 55 -33.54 8.11 1.64
N ALA A 56 -32.33 7.81 1.16
CA ALA A 56 -32.17 7.20 -0.16
C ALA A 56 -32.43 5.68 -0.05
N ARG A 57 -33.50 5.20 -0.70
CA ARG A 57 -33.64 3.79 -1.08
C ARG A 57 -32.29 3.29 -1.58
N ALA A 58 -31.88 2.09 -1.15
CA ALA A 58 -30.67 1.41 -1.56
C ALA A 58 -30.58 1.32 -3.10
N THR A 59 -30.09 2.38 -3.74
CA THR A 59 -29.49 2.27 -5.05
C THR A 59 -28.17 1.54 -4.83
N ASN A 60 -27.87 0.57 -5.70
CA ASN A 60 -26.61 -0.17 -5.76
C ASN A 60 -25.41 0.77 -6.04
N THR A 61 -25.15 1.72 -5.15
CA THR A 61 -23.88 2.42 -5.09
C THR A 61 -22.88 1.39 -4.60
N THR A 62 -22.12 0.82 -5.54
CA THR A 62 -20.89 0.09 -5.24
C THR A 62 -20.11 0.88 -4.20
N ALA A 63 -19.90 0.27 -3.04
CA ALA A 63 -19.16 0.92 -1.97
C ALA A 63 -17.78 1.29 -2.50
N GLU A 64 -17.38 2.55 -2.31
CA GLU A 64 -16.10 3.02 -2.83
C GLU A 64 -14.96 2.25 -2.15
N GLU A 65 -14.17 1.57 -2.98
CA GLU A 65 -12.97 0.87 -2.57
C GLU A 65 -11.82 1.89 -2.43
N ALA A 66 -11.32 2.06 -1.21
CA ALA A 66 -10.14 2.85 -0.93
C ALA A 66 -8.89 1.97 -1.04
N PHE A 67 -7.97 2.33 -1.92
CA PHE A 67 -6.65 1.69 -1.97
C PHE A 67 -5.86 2.00 -0.69
N LEU A 68 -5.30 0.99 -0.04
CA LEU A 68 -4.58 1.13 1.23
C LEU A 68 -3.07 0.90 1.11
N GLY A 69 -2.60 0.44 -0.04
CA GLY A 69 -1.19 0.15 -0.28
C GLY A 69 -0.93 -1.23 -0.87
N PHE A 70 0.34 -1.50 -1.11
CA PHE A 70 0.84 -2.81 -1.53
C PHE A 70 1.61 -3.49 -0.40
N VAL A 71 1.65 -4.82 -0.45
CA VAL A 71 2.49 -5.68 0.37
C VAL A 71 3.31 -6.54 -0.58
N GLY A 72 4.62 -6.26 -0.67
CA GLY A 72 5.54 -6.95 -1.57
C GLY A 72 6.08 -8.26 -1.00
N ALA A 73 6.86 -8.98 -1.81
CA ALA A 73 7.56 -10.19 -1.39
C ALA A 73 8.41 -9.96 -0.12
N GLY A 74 8.40 -10.94 0.77
CA GLY A 74 9.07 -10.90 2.08
C GLY A 74 8.32 -10.11 3.16
N GLN A 75 7.23 -9.41 2.82
CA GLN A 75 6.46 -8.63 3.78
C GLN A 75 5.25 -9.41 4.32
N PRO A 76 4.94 -9.28 5.62
CA PRO A 76 3.74 -9.84 6.20
C PRO A 76 2.53 -8.94 5.99
N PHE A 77 1.34 -9.53 6.03
CA PHE A 77 0.09 -8.80 6.21
C PHE A 77 -0.93 -9.62 7.02
N GLU A 78 -1.90 -8.91 7.55
CA GLU A 78 -3.06 -9.48 8.23
C GLU A 78 -4.31 -8.70 7.81
N ILE A 79 -5.47 -9.35 7.90
CA ILE A 79 -6.76 -8.70 7.71
C ILE A 79 -7.49 -8.64 9.04
N VAL A 80 -7.89 -7.43 9.41
CA VAL A 80 -8.84 -7.18 10.48
C VAL A 80 -10.17 -6.82 9.85
N ALA A 81 -11.25 -7.41 10.37
CA ALA A 81 -12.61 -7.03 10.02
C ALA A 81 -13.24 -6.35 11.24
N GLN A 82 -13.54 -5.06 11.13
CA GLN A 82 -14.19 -4.31 12.19
C GLN A 82 -15.25 -3.42 11.56
N SER A 83 -16.52 -3.79 11.71
CA SER A 83 -17.65 -2.97 11.25
C SER A 83 -17.50 -1.52 11.72
N PRO A 84 -17.70 -0.51 10.84
CA PRO A 84 -18.23 -0.59 9.47
C PRO A 84 -17.17 -0.77 8.37
N PHE A 85 -15.93 -1.13 8.72
CA PHE A 85 -14.81 -1.25 7.81
C PHE A 85 -14.48 -2.70 7.48
N THR A 86 -14.33 -2.97 6.18
CA THR A 86 -13.89 -4.28 5.69
C THR A 86 -12.63 -4.10 4.87
N LEU A 87 -11.65 -4.96 5.10
CA LEU A 87 -10.42 -5.01 4.32
C LEU A 87 -10.44 -6.21 3.38
N HIS A 88 -9.90 -6.01 2.18
CA HIS A 88 -9.73 -7.02 1.15
C HIS A 88 -8.29 -7.01 0.63
N SER A 89 -7.83 -8.19 0.25
CA SER A 89 -6.52 -8.42 -0.35
C SER A 89 -6.69 -9.05 -1.72
N TYR A 90 -6.01 -8.51 -2.72
CA TYR A 90 -6.01 -9.00 -4.10
C TYR A 90 -4.57 -9.16 -4.58
N ALA A 91 -4.30 -10.18 -5.38
CA ALA A 91 -3.02 -10.26 -6.07
C ALA A 91 -2.88 -9.08 -7.04
N HIS A 92 -1.75 -8.35 -6.97
CA HIS A 92 -1.53 -7.20 -7.84
C HIS A 92 -0.91 -7.59 -9.19
N VAL A 93 -0.15 -8.68 -9.20
CA VAL A 93 0.54 -9.22 -10.39
C VAL A 93 0.29 -10.72 -10.49
N ASP A 94 0.46 -11.27 -11.69
CA ASP A 94 0.39 -12.71 -11.88
C ASP A 94 1.45 -13.45 -11.09
N GLN A 95 1.17 -14.72 -10.77
CA GLN A 95 2.07 -15.57 -10.01
C GLN A 95 2.42 -15.00 -8.62
N THR A 96 1.45 -14.36 -7.98
CA THR A 96 1.58 -13.89 -6.59
C THR A 96 1.39 -15.09 -5.65
N SER A 97 2.44 -15.49 -4.94
CA SER A 97 2.41 -16.63 -4.01
C SER A 97 2.37 -16.15 -2.57
N VAL A 98 1.42 -16.69 -1.80
CA VAL A 98 1.19 -16.32 -0.41
C VAL A 98 1.17 -17.57 0.46
N VAL A 99 1.87 -17.49 1.60
CA VAL A 99 1.84 -18.47 2.68
C VAL A 99 0.99 -17.91 3.83
N TRP A 100 0.26 -18.77 4.55
CA TRP A 100 -0.45 -18.36 5.75
C TRP A 100 -0.21 -19.28 6.94
N MET A 101 -0.29 -18.74 8.14
CA MET A 101 -0.13 -19.50 9.38
C MET A 101 -0.78 -18.81 10.57
N TYR A 102 -0.98 -19.53 11.66
CA TYR A 102 -1.35 -18.91 12.93
C TYR A 102 -0.12 -18.29 13.58
N TRP A 103 -0.35 -17.27 14.40
CA TRP A 103 0.74 -16.62 15.14
C TRP A 103 1.51 -17.56 16.08
N HIS A 104 0.85 -18.58 16.65
CA HIS A 104 1.52 -19.58 17.49
C HIS A 104 2.40 -20.54 16.68
N ASP A 105 2.15 -20.72 15.37
CA ASP A 105 3.01 -21.55 14.53
C ASP A 105 4.43 -20.96 14.42
N LEU A 106 4.56 -19.63 14.58
CA LEU A 106 5.85 -18.93 14.61
C LEU A 106 6.71 -19.25 15.84
N ASP A 107 6.15 -19.90 16.88
CA ASP A 107 6.91 -20.30 18.07
C ASP A 107 8.00 -21.33 17.71
N ASN A 108 7.79 -22.06 16.60
CA ASN A 108 8.79 -22.97 16.03
C ASN A 108 9.99 -22.23 15.41
N TRP A 109 9.86 -20.92 15.11
CA TRP A 109 10.91 -20.10 14.51
C TRP A 109 11.05 -18.73 15.19
N PRO A 110 11.59 -18.66 16.43
CA PRO A 110 11.64 -17.42 17.21
C PRO A 110 12.40 -16.26 16.53
N HIS A 111 13.45 -16.57 15.76
CA HIS A 111 14.18 -15.56 14.98
C HIS A 111 13.30 -14.96 13.89
N PHE A 112 12.59 -15.82 13.15
CA PHE A 112 11.68 -15.37 12.10
C PHE A 112 10.46 -14.63 12.67
N ARG A 113 9.95 -15.05 13.84
CA ARG A 113 8.92 -14.31 14.57
C ARG A 113 9.34 -12.86 14.82
N ARG A 114 10.60 -12.62 15.20
CA ARG A 114 11.13 -11.26 15.36
C ARG A 114 11.17 -10.50 14.03
N GLU A 115 11.64 -11.12 12.95
CA GLU A 115 11.65 -10.50 11.61
C GLU A 115 10.25 -10.09 11.16
N VAL A 116 9.24 -10.95 11.38
CA VAL A 116 7.83 -10.63 11.08
C VAL A 116 7.34 -9.44 11.91
N LEU A 117 7.61 -9.43 13.22
CA LEU A 117 7.21 -8.32 14.09
C LEU A 117 7.92 -7.02 13.73
N ASP A 118 9.20 -7.09 13.34
CA ASP A 118 9.96 -5.94 12.87
C ASP A 118 9.39 -5.38 11.57
N ALA A 119 8.98 -6.26 10.64
CA ALA A 119 8.32 -5.85 9.42
C ALA A 119 6.96 -5.17 9.69
N PHE A 120 6.13 -5.71 10.60
CA PHE A 120 4.90 -5.03 11.02
C PHE A 120 5.16 -3.71 11.73
N ARG A 121 6.19 -3.62 12.56
CA ARG A 121 6.60 -2.37 13.22
C ARG A 121 6.99 -1.32 12.20
N TYR A 122 7.78 -1.70 11.18
CA TYR A 122 8.12 -0.82 10.07
C TYR A 122 6.87 -0.37 9.30
N GLN A 123 5.99 -1.29 8.92
CA GLN A 123 4.73 -0.96 8.25
C GLN A 123 3.84 -0.04 9.09
N HIS A 124 3.78 -0.23 10.42
CA HIS A 124 3.03 0.64 11.32
C HIS A 124 3.58 2.07 11.31
N GLN A 125 4.91 2.23 11.42
CA GLN A 125 5.57 3.53 11.35
C GLN A 125 5.29 4.23 10.00
N ARG A 126 5.39 3.50 8.88
CA ARG A 126 5.05 4.04 7.55
C ARG A 126 3.59 4.48 7.48
N LYS A 127 2.65 3.68 8.00
CA LYS A 127 1.22 4.05 8.05
C LYS A 127 0.96 5.32 8.87
N LEU A 128 1.72 5.56 9.95
CA LEU A 128 1.61 6.81 10.72
C LEU A 128 2.04 8.04 9.89
N LEU A 129 3.09 7.92 9.07
CA LEU A 129 3.49 8.99 8.14
C LEU A 129 2.41 9.25 7.08
N TRP A 130 1.82 8.19 6.54
CA TRP A 130 0.68 8.28 5.62
C TRP A 130 -0.52 8.98 6.27
N LEU A 131 -0.88 8.63 7.50
CA LEU A 131 -1.97 9.28 8.24
C LEU A 131 -1.67 10.77 8.52
N SER A 132 -0.42 11.10 8.87
CA SER A 132 0.03 12.48 9.04
C SER A 132 -0.13 13.29 7.75
N THR A 133 0.17 12.67 6.60
CA THR A 133 -0.05 13.27 5.28
C THR A 133 -1.52 13.49 5.00
N LEU A 134 -2.38 12.49 5.22
CA LEU A 134 -3.82 12.61 5.00
C LEU A 134 -4.49 13.63 5.93
N GLY A 135 -3.95 13.82 7.14
CA GLY A 135 -4.40 14.79 8.13
C GLY A 135 -4.04 16.25 7.84
N GLN A 136 -3.22 16.54 6.81
CA GLN A 136 -2.87 17.92 6.49
C GLN A 136 -4.09 18.72 6.01
N ARG A 137 -4.24 19.95 6.54
CA ARG A 137 -5.40 20.82 6.23
C ARG A 137 -5.45 21.27 4.77
N ARG A 138 -4.29 21.48 4.14
CA ARG A 138 -4.21 21.97 2.76
C ARG A 138 -3.96 20.81 1.81
N THR A 139 -4.78 20.69 0.76
CA THR A 139 -4.64 19.64 -0.26
C THR A 139 -3.29 19.66 -0.98
N ILE A 140 -2.64 20.84 -1.12
CA ILE A 140 -1.29 20.91 -1.71
C ILE A 140 -0.23 20.25 -0.83
N ASP A 141 -0.37 20.37 0.50
CA ASP A 141 0.55 19.75 1.46
C ASP A 141 0.31 18.23 1.51
N ARG A 142 -0.97 17.80 1.44
CA ARG A 142 -1.33 16.37 1.26
C ARG A 142 -0.70 15.79 -0.01
N LEU A 143 -0.79 16.50 -1.13
CA LEU A 143 -0.23 16.08 -2.40
C LEU A 143 1.29 15.95 -2.32
N LEU A 144 1.98 16.97 -1.78
CA LEU A 144 3.43 16.95 -1.67
C LEU A 144 3.89 15.80 -0.75
N GLY A 145 3.30 15.69 0.45
CA GLY A 145 3.61 14.61 1.38
C GLY A 145 3.35 13.22 0.77
N PHE A 146 2.29 13.07 -0.01
CA PHE A 146 1.99 11.82 -0.71
C PHE A 146 3.09 11.45 -1.72
N LEU A 147 3.53 12.41 -2.55
CA LEU A 147 4.59 12.17 -3.52
C LEU A 147 5.94 11.92 -2.84
N THR A 148 6.26 12.62 -1.76
CA THR A 148 7.46 12.38 -0.94
C THR A 148 7.48 10.97 -0.39
N LEU A 149 6.40 10.52 0.25
CA LEU A 149 6.36 9.17 0.82
C LEU A 149 6.44 8.08 -0.24
N LEU A 150 5.87 8.28 -1.43
CA LEU A 150 6.02 7.33 -2.54
C LEU A 150 7.45 7.25 -3.04
N ILE A 151 8.11 8.39 -3.25
CA ILE A 151 9.48 8.42 -3.76
C ILE A 151 10.48 7.90 -2.72
N GLU A 152 10.25 8.13 -1.43
CA GLU A 152 11.06 7.49 -0.38
C GLU A 152 10.96 5.95 -0.40
N GLU A 153 9.82 5.40 -0.81
CA GLU A 153 9.55 3.97 -0.74
C GLU A 153 9.89 3.23 -2.03
N TYR A 154 9.65 3.88 -3.18
CA TYR A 154 9.75 3.26 -4.50
C TYR A 154 10.64 4.05 -5.46
N GLY A 155 11.15 5.21 -5.06
CA GLY A 155 11.92 6.08 -5.94
C GLY A 155 13.26 5.47 -6.34
N GLU A 156 13.58 5.60 -7.61
CA GLU A 156 14.87 5.21 -8.17
C GLU A 156 15.73 6.46 -8.42
N PRO A 157 17.06 6.36 -8.27
CA PRO A 157 17.96 7.46 -8.60
C PRO A 157 17.79 7.91 -10.06
N ALA A 158 17.76 9.22 -10.27
CA ALA A 158 17.69 9.85 -11.57
C ALA A 158 18.65 11.06 -11.63
N ASP A 159 18.86 11.62 -12.82
CA ASP A 159 19.83 12.69 -13.06
C ASP A 159 19.65 13.90 -12.12
N GLN A 160 18.41 14.21 -11.74
CA GLN A 160 18.06 15.35 -10.89
C GLN A 160 17.33 14.95 -9.60
N GLY A 161 17.68 13.81 -9.02
CA GLY A 161 17.18 13.36 -7.71
C GLY A 161 16.60 11.97 -7.76
N TYR A 162 15.32 11.83 -7.41
CA TYR A 162 14.65 10.52 -7.38
C TYR A 162 13.33 10.58 -8.12
N CYS A 163 13.08 9.58 -8.96
CA CYS A 163 11.86 9.47 -9.76
C CYS A 163 11.10 8.19 -9.40
N LEU A 164 9.78 8.23 -9.50
CA LEU A 164 9.00 6.99 -9.47
C LEU A 164 9.30 6.15 -10.72
N PRO A 165 9.47 4.82 -10.60
CA PRO A 165 9.73 3.95 -11.74
C PRO A 165 8.48 3.66 -12.58
N TRP A 166 7.36 4.32 -12.29
CA TRP A 166 6.08 4.14 -12.95
C TRP A 166 5.25 5.43 -12.90
N THR A 167 4.36 5.57 -13.87
CA THR A 167 3.49 6.75 -13.99
C THR A 167 2.30 6.69 -13.03
N LEU A 168 1.90 7.86 -12.52
CA LEU A 168 0.68 8.04 -11.75
C LEU A 168 -0.31 8.95 -12.47
N THR A 169 -1.53 8.47 -12.68
CA THR A 169 -2.59 9.35 -13.19
C THR A 169 -3.05 10.31 -12.09
N HIS A 170 -3.45 11.53 -12.48
CA HIS A 170 -4.01 12.49 -11.53
C HIS A 170 -5.31 11.99 -10.87
N ALA A 171 -6.03 11.07 -11.49
CA ALA A 171 -7.21 10.44 -10.92
C ALA A 171 -6.83 9.49 -9.76
N GLN A 172 -5.80 8.65 -9.95
CA GLN A 172 -5.26 7.79 -8.89
C GLN A 172 -4.73 8.62 -7.71
N ILE A 173 -3.97 9.69 -7.99
CA ILE A 173 -3.49 10.60 -6.94
C ILE A 173 -4.68 11.23 -6.20
N GLY A 174 -5.69 11.71 -6.94
CA GLY A 174 -6.89 12.31 -6.35
C GLY A 174 -7.64 11.35 -5.44
N SER A 175 -7.85 10.12 -5.89
CA SER A 175 -8.45 9.06 -5.08
C SER A 175 -7.64 8.80 -3.80
N ALA A 176 -6.30 8.72 -3.89
CA ALA A 176 -5.44 8.44 -2.75
C ALA A 176 -5.41 9.55 -1.68
N ILE A 177 -5.49 10.83 -2.08
CA ILE A 177 -5.42 11.96 -1.14
C ILE A 177 -6.77 12.59 -0.81
N GLY A 178 -7.89 12.00 -1.27
CA GLY A 178 -9.23 12.53 -1.08
C GLY A 178 -9.44 13.88 -1.80
N SER A 179 -9.12 13.92 -3.09
CA SER A 179 -9.28 15.10 -3.96
C SER A 179 -9.75 14.73 -5.36
N THR A 180 -10.12 15.73 -6.16
CA THR A 180 -10.57 15.51 -7.54
C THR A 180 -9.38 15.59 -8.51
N ARG A 181 -9.47 14.85 -9.63
CA ARG A 181 -8.49 14.92 -10.73
C ARG A 181 -8.16 16.37 -11.13
N VAL A 182 -9.19 17.22 -11.28
CA VAL A 182 -9.03 18.64 -11.66
C VAL A 182 -8.22 19.42 -10.62
N THR A 183 -8.50 19.18 -9.33
CA THR A 183 -7.74 19.79 -8.23
C THR A 183 -6.28 19.33 -8.25
N VAL A 184 -6.04 18.03 -8.41
CA VAL A 184 -4.69 17.46 -8.53
C VAL A 184 -3.94 18.08 -9.70
N THR A 185 -4.53 18.14 -10.90
CA THR A 185 -3.90 18.77 -12.08
C THR A 185 -3.41 20.19 -11.77
N ARG A 186 -4.27 21.01 -11.15
CA ARG A 186 -3.92 22.39 -10.78
C ARG A 186 -2.78 22.43 -9.75
N LEU A 187 -2.79 21.54 -8.77
CA LEU A 187 -1.79 21.53 -7.69
C LEU A 187 -0.43 20.97 -8.16
N MET A 188 -0.42 19.96 -9.02
CA MET A 188 0.80 19.48 -9.70
C MET A 188 1.50 20.62 -10.45
N GLY A 189 0.74 21.44 -11.19
CA GLY A 189 1.27 22.65 -11.83
C GLY A 189 1.89 23.63 -10.85
N LYS A 190 1.25 23.86 -9.69
CA LYS A 190 1.79 24.74 -8.64
C LYS A 190 3.07 24.19 -8.00
N LEU A 191 3.17 22.88 -7.77
CA LEU A 191 4.37 22.26 -7.23
C LEU A 191 5.54 22.35 -8.21
N ARG A 192 5.30 22.12 -9.51
CA ARG A 192 6.30 22.32 -10.58
C ARG A 192 6.79 23.75 -10.67
N GLN A 193 5.87 24.73 -10.65
CA GLN A 193 6.23 26.16 -10.66
C GLN A 193 7.11 26.58 -9.47
N ARG A 194 6.99 25.87 -8.35
CA ARG A 194 7.81 26.09 -7.14
C ARG A 194 9.10 25.28 -7.13
N GLY A 195 9.36 24.48 -8.16
CA GLY A 195 10.51 23.58 -8.22
C GLY A 195 10.47 22.44 -7.19
N LEU A 196 9.30 22.15 -6.59
CA LEU A 196 9.19 21.12 -5.56
C LEU A 196 9.08 19.71 -6.15
N ILE A 197 8.61 19.62 -7.39
CA ILE A 197 8.58 18.38 -8.18
C ILE A 197 8.96 18.73 -9.61
N HIS A 198 9.43 17.74 -10.36
CA HIS A 198 9.56 17.81 -11.81
C HIS A 198 9.06 16.50 -12.43
N THR A 199 9.07 16.43 -13.76
CA THR A 199 8.69 15.22 -14.49
C THR A 199 9.77 14.88 -15.50
N GLN A 200 10.10 13.60 -15.63
CA GLN A 200 11.09 13.07 -16.58
C GLN A 200 10.44 12.02 -17.49
N ASP A 201 11.00 11.83 -18.69
CA ASP A 201 10.61 10.82 -19.67
C ASP A 201 9.09 10.78 -19.93
N ASP A 202 8.47 9.60 -19.80
CA ASP A 202 7.03 9.32 -19.91
C ASP A 202 6.21 9.89 -18.73
N ASN A 203 6.51 11.12 -18.31
CA ASN A 203 5.82 11.83 -17.23
C ASN A 203 5.95 11.10 -15.86
N LEU A 204 7.12 10.51 -15.62
CA LEU A 204 7.54 10.02 -14.31
C LEU A 204 7.66 11.19 -13.36
N ILE A 205 7.07 11.07 -12.17
CA ILE A 205 7.11 12.15 -11.17
C ILE A 205 8.40 12.03 -10.36
N CYS A 206 9.10 13.15 -10.20
CA CYS A 206 10.40 13.19 -9.56
C CYS A 206 10.50 14.28 -8.50
N LEU A 207 11.33 14.03 -7.49
CA LEU A 207 11.73 15.00 -6.47
C LEU A 207 13.20 15.42 -6.69
N PRO A 208 13.49 16.73 -6.64
CA PRO A 208 14.85 17.24 -6.57
C PRO A 208 15.64 16.62 -5.40
N GLY A 209 16.91 16.28 -5.63
CA GLY A 209 17.79 15.68 -4.60
C GLY A 209 17.88 16.50 -3.31
N ASP A 210 17.83 17.83 -3.39
CA ASP A 210 17.93 18.74 -2.25
C ASP A 210 16.75 18.66 -1.28
N ILE A 211 15.59 18.18 -1.73
CA ILE A 211 14.39 18.04 -0.89
C ILE A 211 14.46 16.78 -0.02
N THR A 212 15.25 15.78 -0.43
CA THR A 212 15.36 14.48 0.24
C THR A 212 16.47 14.41 1.32
N LEU A 213 17.36 15.40 1.38
CA LEU A 213 18.57 15.39 2.23
C LEU A 213 18.49 16.23 3.52
N ARG A 214 17.30 16.42 4.08
CA ARG A 214 17.18 16.80 5.51
C ARG A 214 16.87 15.56 6.34
N ARG A 215 17.84 14.66 6.46
CA ARG A 215 17.92 13.67 7.54
C ARG A 215 18.89 14.16 8.60
#